data_AF-A0A653AQD1-F1
#
_entry.id   AF-A0A653AQD1-F1
#
_cell.length_a   1.000
_cell.length_b   1.000
_cell.length_c   1.000
_cell.angle_alpha   90.00
_cell.angle_beta   90.00
_cell.angle_gamma   90.00
#
_symmetry.space_group_name_H-M   'P 1'
#
loop_
_entity.id
_entity.type
_entity.pdbx_description
1 polymer ?
#
loop_
_entity_poly.entity_id
_entity_poly.type
_entity_poly.pdbx_seq_one_letter_code
_entity_poly.pdbx_strand_id
1 'polypeptide(L)' 'MIIREYTAKDFDEIANLFYDTVHTINIKDYTKEQVDLWATGKLDTVRWNKSLLENYTVVAVKMKK' A
#
# COMPACT_ATOMS: atom_id res chain seq x y z
N MET A 1 2.61 -18.92 -4.32
CA MET A 1 2.49 -17.62 -3.62
C MET A 1 3.06 -17.81 -2.23
N ILE A 2 3.78 -16.84 -1.69
CA ILE A 2 4.34 -16.89 -0.34
C ILE A 2 3.79 -15.68 0.44
N ILE A 3 3.36 -15.91 1.67
CA ILE A 3 3.02 -14.86 2.62
C ILE A 3 4.13 -14.82 3.67
N ARG A 4 4.65 -13.64 3.96
CA ARG A 4 5.69 -13.43 4.97
C ARG A 4 5.45 -12.12 5.71
N GLU A 5 6.12 -11.95 6.85
CA GLU A 5 6.10 -10.68 7.57
C GLU A 5 6.68 -9.55 6.72
N TYR A 6 6.11 -8.36 6.92
CA TYR A 6 6.56 -7.11 6.35
C TYR A 6 7.95 -6.72 6.89
N THR A 7 8.75 -6.11 6.04
CA THR A 7 10.01 -5.47 6.41
C THR A 7 10.06 -4.06 5.85
N ALA A 8 10.88 -3.17 6.42
CA ALA A 8 11.04 -1.81 5.91
C ALA A 8 11.49 -1.73 4.43
N LYS A 9 12.06 -2.81 3.88
CA LYS A 9 12.44 -2.92 2.46
C LYS A 9 11.24 -3.02 1.53
N ASP A 10 10.08 -3.43 2.05
CA ASP A 10 8.84 -3.58 1.29
C ASP A 10 8.08 -2.25 1.16
N PHE A 11 8.49 -1.22 1.93
CA PHE A 11 7.71 0.00 2.10
C PHE A 11 7.32 0.67 0.78
N ASP A 12 8.30 0.87 -0.11
CA ASP A 12 8.07 1.58 -1.37
C ASP A 12 7.09 0.81 -2.27
N GLU A 13 7.20 -0.52 -2.34
CA GLU A 13 6.27 -1.36 -3.10
C GLU A 13 4.86 -1.34 -2.49
N ILE A 14 4.75 -1.39 -1.17
CA ILE A 14 3.46 -1.33 -0.46
C ILE A 14 2.78 0.03 -0.63
N ALA A 15 3.53 1.13 -0.53
CA ALA A 15 3.03 2.48 -0.73
C ALA A 15 2.48 2.67 -2.16
N ASN A 16 3.22 2.21 -3.16
CA ASN A 16 2.78 2.23 -4.56
C ASN A 16 1.56 1.34 -4.79
N LEU A 17 1.57 0.11 -4.27
CA LEU A 17 0.44 -0.82 -4.39
C LEU A 17 -0.84 -0.23 -3.78
N PHE A 18 -0.76 0.40 -2.61
CA PHE A 18 -1.88 1.09 -1.99
C PHE A 18 -2.41 2.21 -2.89
N TYR A 19 -1.54 3.11 -3.34
CA TYR A 19 -1.91 4.23 -4.20
C TYR A 19 -2.59 3.75 -5.49
N ASP A 20 -1.96 2.81 -6.18
CA ASP A 20 -2.47 2.27 -7.45
C ASP A 20 -3.81 1.57 -7.24
N THR A 21 -3.96 0.80 -6.16
CA THR A 21 -5.23 0.11 -5.88
C THR A 21 -6.38 1.10 -5.70
N VAL A 22 -6.17 2.18 -4.94
CA VAL A 22 -7.19 3.22 -4.75
C VAL A 22 -7.57 3.89 -6.07
N HIS A 23 -6.61 4.21 -6.93
CA HIS A 23 -6.89 4.94 -8.18
C HIS A 23 -7.36 4.06 -9.35
N THR A 24 -7.07 2.76 -9.32
CA THR A 24 -7.39 1.85 -10.44
C THR A 24 -8.59 0.97 -10.16
N ILE A 25 -8.81 0.58 -8.90
CA ILE A 25 -9.90 -0.31 -8.51
C ILE A 25 -11.06 0.50 -7.95
N ASN A 26 -10.81 1.32 -6.92
CA ASN A 26 -11.89 2.03 -6.20
C ASN A 26 -12.50 3.18 -7.00
N ILE A 27 -11.86 3.64 -8.08
CA ILE A 27 -12.43 4.64 -9.01
C ILE A 27 -13.76 4.19 -9.64
N LYS A 28 -14.09 2.90 -9.58
CA LYS A 28 -15.38 2.37 -10.03
C LYS A 28 -16.54 2.79 -9.14
N ASP A 29 -16.29 2.99 -7.85
CA ASP A 29 -17.30 3.23 -6.82
C ASP A 29 -17.23 4.65 -6.23
N TYR A 30 -16.11 5.35 -6.45
CA TYR A 30 -15.84 6.68 -5.91
C TYR A 30 -15.49 7.66 -7.02
N THR A 31 -15.84 8.94 -6.83
CA THR A 31 -15.45 9.99 -7.77
C THR A 31 -13.95 10.23 -7.76
N LYS A 32 -13.43 10.89 -8.80
CA LYS A 32 -12.02 11.24 -8.89
C LYS A 32 -11.55 12.05 -7.69
N GLU A 33 -12.34 13.02 -7.26
CA GLU A 33 -12.03 13.87 -6.11
C GLU A 33 -11.97 13.08 -4.80
N GLN A 34 -12.84 12.07 -4.64
CA GLN A 34 -12.84 11.21 -3.46
C GLN A 34 -11.61 10.33 -3.40
N VAL A 35 -11.23 9.68 -4.52
CA VAL A 35 -10.02 8.83 -4.54
C VAL A 35 -8.74 9.67 -4.39
N ASP A 36 -8.71 10.87 -4.95
CA ASP A 36 -7.57 11.78 -4.84
C ASP A 36 -7.38 12.29 -3.39
N LEU A 37 -8.48 12.50 -2.66
CA LEU A 37 -8.42 12.84 -1.22
C LEU A 37 -8.03 11.65 -0.35
N TRP A 38 -8.45 10.44 -0.72
CA TRP A 38 -8.08 9.23 0.01
C TRP A 38 -6.59 8.91 -0.15
N ALA A 39 -6.09 8.88 -1.38
CA ALA A 39 -4.70 8.58 -1.69
C ALA A 39 -4.06 9.76 -2.44
N THR A 40 -3.60 10.77 -1.70
CA THR A 40 -3.08 12.02 -2.30
C THR A 40 -1.75 11.85 -3.08
N GLY A 41 -1.14 10.67 -3.05
CA GLY A 41 0.22 10.42 -3.55
C GLY A 41 1.33 11.00 -2.67
N LYS A 42 0.96 11.72 -1.60
CA LYS A 42 1.88 12.28 -0.60
C LYS A 42 1.68 11.54 0.72
N LEU A 43 2.45 10.47 0.91
CA LEU A 43 2.45 9.69 2.14
C LEU A 43 3.52 10.22 3.11
N ASP A 44 3.18 10.32 4.39
CA ASP A 44 4.16 10.45 5.47
C ASP A 44 4.85 9.09 5.63
N THR A 45 5.95 8.91 4.89
CA THR A 45 6.65 7.63 4.75
C THR A 45 7.18 7.12 6.08
N VAL A 46 7.65 8.01 6.94
CA VAL A 46 8.17 7.67 8.26
C VAL A 46 7.05 7.15 9.16
N ARG A 47 5.92 7.88 9.23
CA ARG A 47 4.79 7.48 10.06
C ARG A 47 4.15 6.18 9.59
N TRP A 48 3.99 6.01 8.27
CA TRP A 48 3.40 4.80 7.71
C TRP A 48 4.32 3.59 7.90
N ASN A 49 5.60 3.69 7.55
CA ASN A 49 6.55 2.60 7.75
C ASN A 49 6.62 2.18 9.22
N LYS A 50 6.67 3.17 10.14
CA LYS A 50 6.61 2.91 11.58
C LYS A 50 5.34 2.14 11.97
N SER A 51 4.17 2.59 11.51
CA SER A 51 2.90 1.91 11.80
C SER A 51 2.88 0.46 11.27
N LEU A 52 3.43 0.20 10.08
CA LEU A 52 3.51 -1.16 9.52
C LEU A 52 4.46 -2.06 10.32
N LEU A 53 5.56 -1.51 10.86
CA LEU A 53 6.51 -2.23 11.72
C LEU A 53 5.97 -2.49 13.13
N GLU A 54 5.15 -1.59 13.68
CA GLU A 54 4.57 -1.72 15.02
C GLU A 54 3.36 -2.67 15.09
N ASN A 55 2.75 -2.99 13.94
CA ASN A 55 1.60 -3.88 13.83
C ASN A 55 1.98 -5.21 13.16
N TYR A 56 1.15 -6.23 13.35
CA TYR A 56 1.31 -7.49 12.61
C TYR A 56 0.91 -7.28 11.14
N THR A 57 1.91 -7.02 10.31
CA THR A 57 1.76 -6.76 8.88
C THR A 57 2.41 -7.89 8.08
N VAL A 58 1.68 -8.42 7.10
CA VAL A 58 2.18 -9.45 6.18
C VAL A 58 2.10 -8.98 4.74
N VAL A 59 3.04 -9.45 3.91
CA VAL A 59 3.08 -9.20 2.48
C VAL A 59 2.90 -10.49 1.70
N ALA A 60 2.06 -10.46 0.67
CA ALA A 60 1.84 -11.57 -0.24
C ALA A 60 2.70 -11.37 -1.50
N VAL A 61 3.64 -12.29 -1.73
CA VAL A 61 4.58 -12.21 -2.85
C VAL A 61 4.32 -13.36 -3.82
N LYS A 62 4.25 -13.03 -5.11
CA LYS A 62 4.19 -14.04 -6.17
C LYS A 62 5.52 -14.79 -6.22
N MET A 63 5.47 -16.11 -6.24
CA MET A 63 6.68 -16.92 -6.43
C MET A 63 7.20 -16.64 -7.85
N LYS A 64 8.48 -16.25 -7.97
CA LYS A 64 9.15 -16.27 -9.27
C LYS A 64 9.23 -17.73 -9.70
N LYS A 65 8.74 -18.01 -10.91
CA LYS A 65 8.88 -19.32 -11.56
C LYS A 65 10.35 -19.63 -11.83
#